data_AF-A9VQ11-F1
#
_entry.id   AF-A9VQ11-F1
#
_cell.length_a   1.000
_cell.length_b   1.000
_cell.length_c   1.000
_cell.angle_alpha   90.00
_cell.angle_beta   90.00
_cell.angle_gamma   90.00
#
_symmetry.space_group_name_H-M   'P 1'
#
loop_
_entity.id
_entity.type
_entity.pdbx_description
1 polymer ?
#
loop_
_entity_poly.entity_id
_entity_poly.type
_entity_poly.pdbx_seq_one_letter_code
_entity_poly.pdbx_strand_id
1 'polypeptide(L)'
;MLTIVLIAIALFLFISQVYIAILLYKYEKSWWWGGLSFLLPFGLNVYIYQIIILEKRVGIFFERLNSSERKLWRKIYFLVLLQYMFLFACFGFLTSPALMF
;
A
#
# COMPACT_ATOMS: atom_id res chain seq x y z
N MET A 1 -14.70 -16.64 16.60
CA MET A 1 -14.23 -15.26 16.88
C MET A 1 -12.98 -14.92 16.08
N LEU A 2 -11.92 -15.75 16.14
CA LEU A 2 -10.69 -15.57 15.35
C LEU A 2 -10.94 -15.42 13.84
N THR A 3 -11.77 -16.26 13.24
CA THR A 3 -12.14 -16.19 11.81
C THR A 3 -12.79 -14.87 11.42
N ILE A 4 -13.64 -14.31 12.28
CA ILE A 4 -14.27 -12.99 12.04
C ILE A 4 -13.22 -11.89 12.06
N VAL A 5 -12.26 -11.95 13.00
CA VAL A 5 -11.13 -11.02 13.09
C VAL A 5 -10.25 -11.11 11.84
N LEU A 6 -9.92 -12.33 11.38
CA LEU A 6 -9.14 -12.54 10.16
C LEU A 6 -9.85 -12.02 8.91
N ILE A 7 -11.17 -12.22 8.81
CA ILE A 7 -11.98 -11.66 7.71
C ILE A 7 -11.99 -10.14 7.76
N ALA A 8 -12.13 -9.53 8.94
CA ALA A 8 -12.09 -8.08 9.09
C ALA A 8 -10.73 -7.49 8.69
N ILE A 9 -9.62 -8.14 9.08
CA ILE A 9 -8.26 -7.77 8.67
C ILE A 9 -8.12 -7.89 7.14
N ALA A 10 -8.56 -8.98 6.54
CA ALA A 10 -8.49 -9.20 5.10
C ALA A 10 -9.30 -8.14 4.33
N LEU A 11 -10.50 -7.80 4.78
CA LEU A 11 -11.33 -6.75 4.19
C LEU A 11 -10.67 -5.37 4.28
N PHE A 12 -10.12 -5.03 5.44
CA PHE A 12 -9.41 -3.77 5.62
C PHE A 12 -8.22 -3.62 4.65
N LEU A 13 -7.40 -4.67 4.56
CA LEU A 13 -6.26 -4.70 3.65
C LEU A 13 -6.70 -4.64 2.19
N PHE A 14 -7.75 -5.37 1.82
CA PHE A 14 -8.29 -5.35 0.46
C PHE A 14 -8.82 -3.97 0.06
N ILE A 15 -9.62 -3.32 0.91
CA ILE A 15 -10.16 -1.98 0.65
C ILE A 15 -9.02 -0.96 0.54
N SER A 16 -8.04 -1.03 1.43
CA SER A 16 -6.87 -0.15 1.40
C SER A 16 -6.05 -0.34 0.11
N GLN A 17 -5.87 -1.59 -0.33
CA GLN A 17 -5.17 -1.91 -1.57
C GLN A 17 -5.92 -1.41 -2.81
N VAL A 18 -7.25 -1.59 -2.85
CA VAL A 18 -8.11 -1.06 -3.92
C VAL A 18 -7.98 0.46 -4.00
N TYR A 19 -7.95 1.14 -2.85
CA TYR A 19 -7.80 2.59 -2.81
C TYR A 19 -6.43 3.06 -3.36
N ILE A 20 -5.35 2.37 -3.01
CA ILE A 20 -4.01 2.62 -3.57
C ILE A 20 -4.00 2.39 -5.09
N ALA A 21 -4.62 1.30 -5.56
CA ALA A 21 -4.73 0.99 -6.98
C ALA A 21 -5.47 2.09 -7.77
N ILE A 22 -6.56 2.62 -7.21
CA ILE A 22 -7.32 3.74 -7.81
C ILE A 22 -6.46 5.01 -7.87
N LEU A 23 -5.71 5.32 -6.81
CA LEU A 23 -4.82 6.48 -6.80
C LEU A 23 -3.71 6.36 -7.86
N LEU A 24 -3.09 5.19 -7.97
CA LEU A 24 -2.09 4.91 -9.01
C LEU A 24 -2.68 4.98 -10.41
N TYR A 25 -3.87 4.39 -10.62
CA TYR A 25 -4.57 4.46 -11.91
C TYR A 25 -4.87 5.91 -12.32
N LYS A 26 -5.34 6.75 -11.38
CA LYS A 26 -5.58 8.17 -11.64
C LYS A 26 -4.30 8.93 -11.97
N TYR A 27 -3.19 8.57 -11.36
CA TYR A 27 -1.90 9.20 -11.57
C TYR A 27 -1.32 8.84 -12.96
N GLU A 28 -1.33 7.56 -13.31
CA GLU A 28 -0.71 7.06 -14.54
C GLU A 28 -1.62 7.18 -15.78
N LYS A 29 -2.94 7.21 -15.57
CA LYS A 29 -3.95 6.92 -16.60
C LYS A 29 -3.71 5.59 -17.33
N SER A 30 -3.00 4.65 -16.72
CA SER A 30 -2.63 3.37 -17.32
C SER A 30 -3.37 2.22 -16.65
N TRP A 31 -4.18 1.52 -17.44
CA TRP A 31 -4.99 0.40 -16.97
C TRP A 31 -4.14 -0.80 -16.52
N TRP A 32 -2.97 -0.97 -17.14
CA TRP A 32 -1.99 -2.01 -16.77
C TRP A 32 -1.53 -1.88 -15.32
N TRP A 33 -1.26 -0.66 -14.86
CA TRP A 33 -0.85 -0.42 -13.47
C TRP A 33 -2.00 -0.55 -12.47
N GLY A 34 -3.22 -0.25 -12.90
CA GLY A 34 -4.43 -0.56 -12.13
C GLY A 34 -4.58 -2.06 -11.88
N GLY A 35 -4.41 -2.88 -12.92
CA GLY A 35 -4.46 -4.34 -12.82
C GLY A 35 -3.30 -4.93 -12.01
N LEU A 36 -2.07 -4.46 -12.26
CA LEU A 36 -0.88 -4.91 -11.52
C LEU A 36 -0.99 -4.61 -10.02
N SER A 37 -1.68 -3.52 -9.67
CA SER A 37 -1.91 -3.12 -8.28
C SER A 37 -2.82 -4.07 -7.49
N PHE A 38 -3.67 -4.83 -8.19
CA PHE A 38 -4.48 -5.89 -7.57
C PHE A 38 -3.68 -7.18 -7.36
N LEU A 39 -2.72 -7.48 -8.25
CA LEU A 39 -1.89 -8.68 -8.17
C LEU A 39 -0.78 -8.56 -7.11
N LEU A 40 -0.35 -7.33 -6.80
CA LEU A 40 0.78 -7.07 -5.92
C LEU A 40 0.36 -6.27 -4.68
N PRO A 41 -0.20 -6.96 -3.65
CA PRO A 41 -0.65 -6.34 -2.41
C PRO A 41 0.52 -5.80 -1.55
N PHE A 42 0.19 -5.13 -0.45
CA PHE A 42 1.15 -4.67 0.57
C PHE A 42 2.16 -3.63 0.07
N GLY A 43 1.74 -2.78 -0.87
CA GLY A 43 2.60 -1.72 -1.42
C GLY A 43 3.73 -2.23 -2.33
N LEU A 44 3.75 -3.52 -2.67
CA LEU A 44 4.74 -4.10 -3.59
C LEU A 44 4.55 -3.54 -5.01
N ASN A 45 3.30 -3.29 -5.41
CA ASN A 45 2.96 -2.50 -6.61
C ASN A 45 3.55 -1.09 -6.59
N VAL A 46 3.45 -0.39 -5.46
CA VAL A 46 3.97 0.98 -5.29
C VAL A 46 5.50 0.98 -5.39
N TYR A 47 6.17 -0.02 -4.81
CA TYR A 47 7.62 -0.18 -4.90
C TYR A 47 8.10 -0.48 -6.31
N ILE A 48 7.46 -1.43 -7.00
CA ILE A 48 7.79 -1.75 -8.40
C ILE A 48 7.58 -0.53 -9.29
N TYR A 49 6.49 0.21 -9.06
CA TYR A 49 6.24 1.47 -9.74
C TYR A 49 7.37 2.48 -9.50
N GLN A 50 7.80 2.64 -8.25
CA GLN A 50 8.86 3.56 -7.88
C GLN A 50 10.15 3.24 -8.66
N ILE A 51 10.57 1.97 -8.68
CA ILE A 51 11.80 1.52 -9.33
C ILE A 51 11.72 1.66 -10.86
N ILE A 52 10.58 1.27 -11.47
CA ILE A 52 10.46 1.21 -12.93
C ILE A 52 10.22 2.59 -13.54
N ILE A 53 9.34 3.40 -12.93
CA ILE A 53 8.81 4.62 -13.54
C ILE A 53 9.31 5.86 -12.81
N LEU A 54 9.10 5.91 -11.49
CA LEU A 54 9.32 7.14 -10.74
C LEU A 54 10.81 7.51 -10.68
N GLU A 55 11.68 6.55 -10.36
CA GLU A 55 13.13 6.76 -10.31
C GLU A 55 13.70 7.09 -11.69
N LYS A 56 13.16 6.51 -12.77
CA LYS A 56 13.57 6.88 -14.14
C LYS A 56 13.15 8.30 -14.51
N ARG A 57 11.99 8.77 -14.03
CA ARG A 57 11.46 10.11 -14.36
C ARG A 57 12.09 11.22 -13.52
N VAL A 58 12.34 10.96 -12.24
CA VAL A 58 12.66 11.98 -11.25
C VAL A 58 14.08 11.82 -10.70
N GLY A 59 14.70 10.66 -10.89
CA GLY A 59 15.95 10.27 -10.22
C GLY A 59 15.71 10.02 -8.73
N ILE A 60 16.79 10.06 -7.95
CA ILE A 60 16.77 9.87 -6.49
C ILE A 60 16.05 11.03 -5.77
N PHE A 61 15.94 12.20 -6.41
CA PHE A 61 15.39 13.41 -5.81
C PHE A 61 13.91 13.61 -6.11
N PHE A 62 13.04 13.11 -5.22
CA PHE A 62 11.59 13.39 -5.20
C PHE A 62 11.24 14.89 -5.24
N GLU A 63 12.21 15.79 -5.03
CA GLU A 63 12.06 17.24 -5.14
C GLU A 63 11.78 17.74 -6.55
N ARG A 64 12.09 16.95 -7.59
CA ARG A 64 11.76 17.30 -8.98
C ARG A 64 10.30 16.99 -9.34
N LEU A 65 9.55 16.28 -8.49
CA LEU A 65 8.11 16.09 -8.65
C LEU A 65 7.36 17.38 -8.37
N ASN A 66 6.29 17.59 -9.14
CA ASN A 66 5.40 18.71 -8.90
C ASN A 66 4.74 18.59 -7.52
N SER A 67 4.36 19.72 -6.91
CA SER A 67 3.85 19.75 -5.53
C SER A 67 2.59 18.88 -5.33
N SER A 68 1.74 18.79 -6.37
CA SER A 68 0.54 17.95 -6.42
C SER A 68 0.89 16.46 -6.42
N GLU A 69 1.81 16.04 -7.29
CA GLU A 69 2.30 14.66 -7.38
C GLU A 69 2.93 14.24 -6.04
N ARG A 70 3.75 15.10 -5.44
CA ARG A 70 4.42 14.84 -4.15
C ARG A 70 3.43 14.67 -2.98
N LYS A 71 2.29 15.37 -3.01
CA LYS A 71 1.21 15.17 -2.02
C LYS A 71 0.51 13.83 -2.22
N LEU A 72 0.29 13.41 -3.47
CA LEU A 72 -0.33 12.13 -3.79
C LEU A 72 0.58 10.96 -3.37
N TRP A 73 1.87 11.03 -3.69
CA TRP A 73 2.88 10.05 -3.26
C TRP A 73 2.97 9.93 -1.74
N ARG A 74 2.97 11.05 -1.00
CA ARG A 74 2.91 11.01 0.47
C ARG A 74 1.68 10.28 1.00
N LYS A 75 0.51 10.46 0.39
CA LYS A 75 -0.71 9.71 0.77
C LYS A 75 -0.56 8.21 0.51
N ILE A 76 -0.02 7.83 -0.65
CA ILE A 76 0.20 6.42 -1.00
C ILE A 76 1.16 5.77 0.00
N TYR A 77 2.32 6.39 0.27
CA TYR A 77 3.27 5.86 1.26
C TYR A 77 2.67 5.78 2.66
N PHE A 78 1.90 6.78 3.07
CA PHE A 78 1.23 6.76 4.36
C PHE A 78 0.23 5.60 4.48
N LEU A 79 -0.54 5.33 3.42
CA LEU A 79 -1.48 4.20 3.40
C LEU A 79 -0.76 2.85 3.46
N VAL A 80 0.32 2.69 2.69
CA VAL A 80 1.15 1.48 2.73
C VAL A 80 1.74 1.29 4.12
N LEU A 81 2.31 2.34 4.72
CA LEU A 81 2.84 2.29 6.09
C LEU A 81 1.75 1.90 7.11
N LEU A 82 0.55 2.45 6.97
CA LEU A 82 -0.58 2.15 7.84
C LEU A 82 -1.02 0.67 7.72
N GLN A 83 -0.99 0.09 6.52
CA GLN A 83 -1.20 -1.35 6.34
C GLN A 83 -0.15 -2.17 7.10
N TYR A 84 1.13 -1.79 7.01
CA TYR A 84 2.21 -2.48 7.73
C TYR A 84 2.09 -2.35 9.24
N MET A 85 1.81 -1.16 9.76
CA MET A 85 1.60 -0.95 11.19
C MET A 85 0.41 -1.76 11.72
N PHE A 86 -0.68 -1.80 10.94
CA PHE A 86 -1.87 -2.59 11.30
C PHE A 86 -1.55 -4.09 11.32
N LEU A 87 -0.90 -4.61 10.28
CA LEU A 87 -0.44 -6.00 10.24
C LEU A 87 0.48 -6.33 11.41
N PHE A 88 1.44 -5.45 11.70
CA PHE A 88 2.36 -5.64 12.82
C PHE A 88 1.61 -5.71 14.15
N ALA A 89 0.63 -4.83 14.39
CA ALA A 89 -0.19 -4.87 15.60
C ALA A 89 -1.04 -6.14 15.67
N CYS A 90 -1.66 -6.55 14.56
CA CYS A 90 -2.47 -7.77 14.50
C CYS A 90 -1.63 -9.03 14.73
N PHE A 91 -0.49 -9.16 14.06
CA PHE A 91 0.41 -10.30 14.25
C PHE A 91 1.01 -10.30 15.65
N GLY A 92 1.51 -9.16 16.14
CA GLY A 92 2.06 -9.05 17.50
C GLY A 92 1.05 -9.37 18.58
N PHE A 93 -0.23 -9.05 18.36
CA PHE A 93 -1.32 -9.48 19.24
C PHE A 93 -1.56 -10.99 19.15
N LEU A 94 -1.66 -11.56 17.94
CA LEU A 94 -1.90 -13.00 17.74
C LEU A 94 -0.75 -13.88 18.25
N THR A 95 0.49 -13.41 18.18
CA THR A 95 1.68 -14.12 18.66
C THR A 95 2.02 -13.79 20.11
N SER A 96 1.23 -12.93 20.77
CA SER A 96 1.44 -12.59 22.18
C SER A 96 1.23 -13.83 23.06
N PRO A 97 2.12 -14.10 24.03
CA PRO A 97 1.98 -15.21 24.97
C PRO A 97 0.65 -15.19 25.73
N ALA A 98 0.06 -14.01 25.93
CA ALA A 98 -1.20 -13.83 26.64
C ALA A 98 -2.43 -14.48 25.96
N LEU A 99 -2.33 -14.86 24.69
CA LEU A 99 -3.37 -15.56 23.93
C LEU A 99 -3.04 -17.04 23.65
N MET A 100 -1.84 -17.51 24.02
CA MET A 100 -1.37 -18.89 23.83
C MET A 100 -1.52 -19.78 25.09
N PHE A 101 -2.05 -19.23 26.19
CA PHE A 101 -2.40 -19.96 27.41
C PHE A 101 -3.92 -20.02 27.62
#